data_AF-A0A2V8WUL0-F1
#
_entry.id   AF-A0A2V8WUL0-F1
#
_cell.length_a   1.000
_cell.length_b   1.000
_cell.length_c   1.000
_cell.angle_alpha   90.00
_cell.angle_beta   90.00
_cell.angle_gamma   90.00
#
_symmetry.space_group_name_H-M   'P 1'
#
loop_
_entity.id
_entity.type
_entity.pdbx_description
1 polymer ?
#
loop_
_entity_poly.entity_id
_entity_poly.type
_entity_poly.pdbx_seq_one_letter_code
_entity_poly.pdbx_strand_id
1 'polypeptide(L)' 'MGEFSIFHWLIVLAVVLIFFGGRRIPEVMKGLGEGIRSFKEGMSGNSHTPAPPAQTPAPTPTEKPSEEKK' A
#
# COMPACT_ATOMS: atom_id res chain seq x y z
N MET A 1 -3.25 34.56 3.78
CA MET A 1 -2.88 33.61 2.70
C MET A 1 -2.44 32.30 3.34
N GLY A 2 -3.35 31.35 3.56
CA GLY A 2 -3.00 30.07 4.22
C GLY A 2 -4.16 29.31 4.84
N GLU A 3 -5.32 29.94 5.02
CA GLU A 3 -6.36 29.40 5.91
C GLU A 3 -7.42 28.50 5.24
N PHE A 4 -7.39 28.38 3.90
CA PHE A 4 -8.37 27.56 3.17
C PHE A 4 -7.78 26.30 2.53
N SER A 5 -6.46 26.08 2.57
CA SER A 5 -5.85 25.06 1.71
C SER A 5 -6.09 23.63 2.21
N ILE A 6 -5.74 23.34 3.47
CA ILE A 6 -5.80 21.97 4.00
C ILE A 6 -7.25 21.52 4.25
N PHE A 7 -8.10 22.39 4.82
CA PHE A 7 -9.51 22.08 5.04
C PHE A 7 -10.29 21.89 3.73
N HIS A 8 -9.99 22.66 2.69
CA HIS A 8 -10.62 22.47 1.37
C HIS A 8 -10.23 21.11 0.76
N TRP A 9 -8.94 20.77 0.79
CA TRP A 9 -8.49 19.46 0.32
C TRP A 9 -9.10 18.29 1.10
N LEU A 10 -9.25 18.42 2.42
CA LEU A 10 -9.96 17.43 3.24
C LEU A 10 -11.43 17.27 2.85
N ILE A 11 -12.15 18.37 2.63
CA ILE A 11 -13.55 18.35 2.20
C ILE A 11 -13.68 17.69 0.82
N VAL A 12 -12.80 18.03 -0.13
CA VAL A 12 -12.78 17.42 -1.46
C VAL A 12 -12.53 15.91 -1.36
N LEU A 13 -11.55 15.48 -0.56
CA LEU A 13 -11.28 14.05 -0.32
C LEU A 13 -12.49 13.34 0.28
N ALA A 14 -13.16 13.97 1.26
CA ALA A 14 -14.35 13.40 1.89
C ALA A 14 -15.49 13.22 0.88
N VAL A 15 -15.74 14.21 0.03
CA VAL A 15 -16.78 14.13 -1.02
C VAL A 15 -16.45 13.02 -2.03
N VAL A 16 -15.19 12.91 -2.46
CA VAL A 16 -14.75 11.85 -3.37
C VAL A 16 -14.90 10.47 -2.73
N LEU A 17 -14.51 10.32 -1.47
CA LEU A 17 -14.67 9.08 -0.70
C LEU A 17 -16.13 8.66 -0.53
N ILE A 18 -17.05 9.62 -0.38
CA ILE A 18 -18.49 9.36 -0.28
C ILE A 18 -19.06 8.93 -1.65
N PHE A 19 -18.68 9.61 -2.73
CA PHE A 19 -19.17 9.29 -4.09
C PHE A 19 -18.61 7.97 -4.64
N PHE A 20 -17.30 7.75 -4.49
CA PHE A 20 -16.64 6.53 -4.97
C PHE A 20 -16.75 5.37 -3.97
N GLY A 21 -17.06 5.66 -2.70
CA GLY A 21 -17.02 4.71 -1.60
C GLY A 21 -15.59 4.36 -1.19
N GLY A 22 -15.34 4.22 0.13
CA GLY A 22 -14.02 3.88 0.67
C GLY A 22 -13.44 2.54 0.21
N ARG A 23 -14.22 1.72 -0.49
CA ARG A 23 -13.84 0.38 -0.97
C ARG A 23 -13.24 0.39 -2.38
N ARG A 24 -13.51 1.43 -3.19
CA ARG A 24 -12.99 1.55 -4.57
C ARG A 24 -11.58 2.14 -4.63
N ILE A 25 -11.26 3.12 -3.78
CA ILE A 25 -9.93 3.72 -3.73
C ILE A 25 -8.81 2.69 -3.48
N PRO A 26 -8.89 1.78 -2.48
CA PRO A 26 -7.82 0.81 -2.25
C PRO A 26 -7.69 -0.22 -3.38
N GLU A 27 -8.79 -0.59 -4.04
CA GLU A 27 -8.80 -1.52 -5.17
C GLU A 27 -8.09 -0.92 -6.40
N VAL A 28 -8.39 0.34 -6.72
CA VAL A 28 -7.76 1.07 -7.83
C VAL A 28 -6.30 1.42 -7.50
N MET A 29 -6.00 1.81 -6.26
CA MET A 29 -4.64 2.11 -5.82
C MET A 29 -3.75 0.86 -5.83
N LYS A 30 -4.29 -0.33 -5.52
CA LYS A 30 -3.54 -1.59 -5.62
C LYS A 30 -3.14 -1.90 -7.06
N GLY A 31 -4.07 -1.77 -8.01
CA GLY A 31 -3.78 -1.95 -9.44
C GLY A 31 -2.82 -0.90 -10.01
N LEU A 32 -3.00 0.38 -9.65
CA LEU A 32 -2.12 1.46 -10.05
C LEU A 32 -0.71 1.30 -9.44
N GLY A 33 -0.64 0.90 -8.17
CA GLY A 33 0.60 0.69 -7.44
C GLY A 33 1.46 -0.42 -8.04
N GLU A 34 0.86 -1.54 -8.44
CA GLU A 34 1.58 -2.60 -9.15
C GLU A 34 2.08 -2.13 -10.52
N GLY A 35 1.26 -1.41 -11.29
CA GLY A 35 1.68 -0.85 -12.58
C GLY A 35 2.85 0.12 -12.46
N ILE A 36 2.82 1.03 -11.48
CA ILE A 36 3.92 1.97 -11.20
C ILE A 36 5.17 1.21 -10.73
N ARG A 37 5.00 0.15 -9.92
CA ARG A 37 6.11 -0.67 -9.42
C ARG A 37 6.81 -1.40 -10.56
N SER A 38 6.06 -2.08 -11.43
CA SER A 38 6.61 -2.75 -12.62
C SER A 38 7.24 -1.77 -13.61
N PHE A 39 6.66 -0.57 -13.76
CA PHE A 39 7.23 0.50 -14.58
C PHE A 39 8.58 0.98 -14.02
N LYS A 40 8.66 1.18 -12.70
CA LYS A 40 9.89 1.61 -12.03
C LYS A 40 10.96 0.52 -12.06
N GLU A 41 10.59 -0.74 -11.87
CA GLU A 41 11.50 -1.89 -11.97
C GLU A 41 12.06 -2.05 -13.39
N GLY A 42 11.21 -1.91 -14.42
CA GLY A 42 11.64 -1.95 -15.82
C GLY A 42 12.52 -0.75 -16.23
N MET A 43 12.21 0.44 -15.73
CA MET A 43 12.99 1.66 -16.02
C MET A 43 14.31 1.73 -15.24
N SER A 44 14.37 1.12 -14.05
CA SER A 44 15.57 1.16 -13.20
C SER A 44 16.63 0.11 -13.58
N GLY A 45 16.38 -0.77 -14.55
CA GLY A 45 17.35 -1.74 -15.10
C GLY A 45 17.92 -2.77 -14.11
N ASN A 46 17.58 -2.66 -12.83
CA ASN A 46 18.04 -3.52 -11.76
C ASN A 46 17.11 -4.71 -11.66
N SER A 47 17.37 -5.73 -12.48
CA SER A 47 16.80 -7.07 -12.37
C SER A 47 17.19 -7.71 -11.05
N HIS A 48 16.57 -7.28 -9.96
CA HIS A 48 16.56 -8.00 -8.70
C HIS A 48 15.09 -8.27 -8.37
N THR A 49 14.73 -9.54 -8.48
CA THR A 49 13.44 -10.13 -8.14
C THR A 49 12.86 -9.49 -6.87
N PRO A 50 11.71 -8.81 -6.94
CA PRO A 50 10.96 -8.45 -5.76
C PRO A 50 10.07 -9.64 -5.41
N ALA A 51 10.35 -10.25 -4.25
CA ALA A 51 9.44 -11.19 -3.61
C ALA A 51 8.00 -10.62 -3.57
N PRO A 52 6.97 -11.47 -3.75
CA PRO A 52 5.57 -11.05 -3.79
C PRO A 52 5.18 -10.27 -2.51
N PRO A 53 4.55 -9.10 -2.61
CA PRO A 53 4.04 -8.40 -1.45
C PRO A 53 2.83 -9.15 -0.91
N ALA A 54 3.02 -9.70 0.29
CA ALA A 54 1.99 -10.31 1.12
C ALA A 54 0.71 -9.45 1.20
N GLN A 55 -0.41 -10.12 0.97
CA GLN A 55 -1.72 -9.67 1.44
C GLN A 55 -1.72 -9.76 2.98
N THR A 56 -2.02 -8.66 3.66
CA THR A 56 -2.18 -8.44 5.12
C THR A 56 -3.15 -9.47 5.77
N PRO A 57 -3.24 -9.75 7.10
CA PRO A 57 -2.42 -9.54 8.33
C PRO A 57 -2.00 -10.87 9.04
N ALA A 58 -1.25 -10.79 10.14
CA ALA A 58 -0.68 -11.89 10.97
C ALA A 58 -1.57 -13.13 11.24
N PRO A 59 -0.93 -14.30 11.40
CA PRO A 59 -0.77 -14.84 12.75
C PRO A 59 0.70 -14.94 13.11
N THR A 60 1.01 -14.46 14.31
CA THR A 60 2.17 -14.82 15.12
C THR A 60 2.66 -16.23 14.80
N PRO A 61 3.87 -16.44 14.23
CA PRO A 61 4.62 -17.63 14.54
C PRO A 61 4.97 -17.51 16.02
N THR A 62 4.19 -18.22 16.81
CA THR A 62 4.59 -18.75 18.11
C THR A 62 6.10 -18.82 18.19
N GLU A 63 6.64 -17.93 19.00
CA GLU A 63 7.77 -18.18 19.87
C GLU A 63 7.72 -19.62 20.37
N LYS A 64 8.52 -20.51 19.74
CA LYS A 64 9.15 -21.68 20.35
C LYS A 64 10.21 -22.19 19.37
N PRO A 65 11.44 -21.70 19.46
CA PRO A 65 12.62 -22.42 19.01
C PRO A 65 12.57 -23.82 19.64
N SER A 66 12.22 -24.81 18.84
CA SER A 66 12.55 -26.19 19.19
C SER A 66 14.06 -26.32 19.03
N GLU A 67 14.72 -26.46 20.16
CA GLU A 67 15.75 -27.47 20.34
C GLU A 67 16.97 -27.39 19.42
N GLU A 68 17.99 -26.62 19.83
CA GLU A 68 19.37 -27.07 19.68
C GLU A 68 20.26 -26.45 20.77
N LYS A 69 21.03 -27.33 21.44
CA LYS A 69 22.23 -27.06 22.25
C LYS A 69 22.04 -26.87 23.77
N LYS A 70 21.89 -27.98 24.51
CA LYS A 70 22.96 -28.57 25.34
C LYS A 70 22.51 -29.86 26.04
#